data_AF-A0A820LY75-F1
#
_entry.id   AF-A0A820LY75-F1
#
_cell.length_a   1.000
_cell.length_b   1.000
_cell.length_c   1.000
_cell.angle_alpha   90.00
_cell.angle_beta   90.00
_cell.angle_gamma   90.00
#
_symmetry.space_group_name_H-M   'P 1'
#
loop_
_entity.id
_entity.type
_entity.pdbx_description
1 polymer ?
#
loop_
_entity_poly.entity_id
_entity_poly.type
_entity_poly.pdbx_seq_one_letter_code
_entity_poly.pdbx_strand_id
1 'polypeptide(L)'
;VAGEIYVVLNGSRTDGRPSYRNGSYFAEFELPNFQRTGPYRVTKINILVLHTPDLPVVERCGEKSIIHLEHLIRDAQFDYTCIDDPDELLLIMCGDSWGARECEVARTALRRAWDLKVLGKSNANYYSLSLLLLFFTGIFCQMLSN
;
A
#
# COMPACT_ATOMS: atom_id res chain seq x y z
N VAL A 1 -15.77 15.28 9.63
CA VAL A 1 -14.45 14.89 9.09
C VAL A 1 -13.63 16.16 8.88
N ALA A 2 -12.32 16.14 9.14
CA ALA A 2 -11.43 17.29 8.96
C ALA A 2 -10.04 16.83 8.50
N GLY A 3 -9.28 17.74 7.87
CA GLY A 3 -7.98 17.45 7.28
C GLY A 3 -8.10 16.84 5.88
N GLU A 4 -7.11 16.03 5.51
CA GLU A 4 -7.14 15.30 4.25
C GLU A 4 -8.02 14.06 4.36
N ILE A 5 -8.82 13.80 3.33
CA ILE A 5 -9.66 12.62 3.25
C ILE A 5 -9.23 11.77 2.06
N TYR A 6 -9.45 10.46 2.17
CA TYR A 6 -9.06 9.49 1.15
C TYR A 6 -10.30 8.72 0.71
N VAL A 7 -10.56 8.71 -0.60
CA VAL A 7 -11.71 8.03 -1.21
C VAL A 7 -11.17 6.93 -2.10
N VAL A 8 -11.46 5.68 -1.76
CA VAL A 8 -10.99 4.51 -2.51
C VAL A 8 -12.09 4.05 -3.46
N LEU A 9 -11.78 3.97 -4.76
CA LEU A 9 -12.68 3.53 -5.81
C LEU A 9 -12.14 2.27 -6.48
N ASN A 10 -13.04 1.40 -6.95
CA ASN A 10 -12.68 0.22 -7.72
C ASN A 10 -12.75 0.53 -9.22
N GLY A 11 -11.59 0.58 -9.88
CA GLY A 11 -11.40 0.81 -11.32
C GLY A 11 -11.50 -0.45 -12.17
N SER A 12 -11.66 -1.64 -11.59
CA SER A 12 -11.74 -2.94 -12.28
C SER A 12 -13.15 -3.55 -12.29
N ARG A 13 -14.18 -2.72 -12.07
CA ARG A 13 -15.55 -3.22 -11.92
C ARG A 13 -16.18 -3.57 -13.26
N THR A 14 -16.42 -4.85 -13.49
CA THR A 14 -16.94 -5.40 -14.76
C THR A 14 -18.45 -5.67 -14.75
N ASP A 15 -19.15 -5.39 -13.64
CA ASP A 15 -20.61 -5.59 -13.48
C ASP A 15 -21.47 -4.55 -14.23
N GLY A 16 -20.87 -3.80 -15.15
CA GLY A 16 -21.52 -2.75 -15.95
C GLY A 16 -21.85 -1.47 -15.19
N ARG A 17 -21.56 -1.41 -13.88
CA ARG A 17 -21.80 -0.22 -13.08
C ARG A 17 -20.49 0.60 -12.97
N PRO A 18 -20.51 1.93 -12.93
CA PRO A 18 -19.30 2.76 -12.92
C PRO A 18 -18.59 2.81 -11.56
N SER A 19 -17.31 3.20 -11.53
CA SER A 19 -16.51 3.32 -10.30
C SER A 19 -17.12 4.32 -9.31
N TYR A 20 -17.56 5.48 -9.80
CA TYR A 20 -18.30 6.49 -9.05
C TYR A 20 -19.77 6.56 -9.50
N ARG A 21 -20.69 6.81 -8.57
CA ARG A 21 -22.14 6.95 -8.85
C ARG A 21 -22.71 8.15 -8.12
N ASN A 22 -23.52 8.95 -8.82
CA ASN A 22 -24.23 10.09 -8.24
C ASN A 22 -25.25 9.71 -7.16
N GLY A 23 -25.78 8.49 -7.20
CA GLY A 23 -26.66 7.95 -6.15
C GLY A 23 -25.93 7.07 -5.12
N SER A 24 -24.62 7.24 -4.95
CA SER A 24 -23.87 6.56 -3.90
C SER A 24 -24.01 7.31 -2.58
N TYR A 25 -23.81 6.62 -1.46
CA TYR A 25 -23.77 7.26 -0.14
C TYR A 25 -22.74 8.41 -0.09
N PHE A 26 -21.59 8.22 -0.73
CA PHE A 26 -20.56 9.25 -0.82
C PHE A 26 -21.11 10.53 -1.48
N ALA A 27 -21.80 10.39 -2.61
CA ALA A 27 -22.35 11.51 -3.36
C ALA A 27 -23.52 12.21 -2.64
N GLU A 28 -24.42 11.44 -2.02
CA GLU A 28 -25.65 11.98 -1.43
C GLU A 28 -25.47 12.50 -0.01
N PHE A 29 -24.58 11.87 0.79
CA PHE A 29 -24.53 12.12 2.24
C PHE A 29 -23.14 12.48 2.75
N GLU A 30 -22.05 12.11 2.09
CA GLU A 30 -20.71 12.41 2.59
C GLU A 30 -20.19 13.72 2.02
N LEU A 31 -20.01 13.78 0.69
CA LEU A 31 -19.43 14.93 -0.01
C LEU A 31 -20.17 16.25 0.28
N PRO A 32 -21.52 16.32 0.26
CA PRO A 32 -22.24 17.56 0.56
C PRO A 32 -22.09 18.04 2.01
N ASN A 33 -21.74 17.14 2.93
CA ASN A 33 -21.65 17.43 4.36
C ASN A 33 -20.21 17.72 4.83
N PHE A 34 -19.22 17.70 3.94
CA PHE A 34 -17.86 18.10 4.28
C PHE A 34 -17.76 19.59 4.56
N GLN A 35 -17.23 19.92 5.74
CA GLN A 35 -17.05 21.29 6.17
C GLN A 35 -15.87 21.92 5.43
N ARG A 36 -16.07 23.11 4.86
CA ARG A 36 -15.06 23.84 4.08
C ARG A 36 -14.31 24.88 4.88
N THR A 37 -14.94 25.37 5.94
CA THR A 37 -14.43 26.49 6.75
C THR A 37 -14.46 26.13 8.23
N GLY A 38 -13.81 26.96 9.05
CA GLY A 38 -13.69 26.75 10.48
C GLY A 38 -12.54 25.82 10.88
N PRO A 39 -12.42 25.54 12.19
CA PRO A 39 -11.28 24.81 12.74
C PRO A 39 -11.26 23.32 12.37
N TYR A 40 -12.42 22.74 12.01
CA TYR A 40 -12.57 21.34 11.63
C TYR A 40 -13.10 21.23 10.21
N ARG A 41 -12.23 21.53 9.24
CA ARG A 41 -12.56 21.53 7.80
C ARG A 41 -11.78 20.46 7.04
N VAL A 42 -12.37 19.97 5.94
CA VAL A 42 -11.65 19.16 4.95
C VAL A 42 -10.73 20.09 4.14
N THR A 43 -9.46 19.71 4.04
CA THR A 43 -8.43 20.49 3.34
C THR A 43 -8.16 19.96 1.95
N LYS A 44 -8.34 18.65 1.73
CA LYS A 44 -8.05 18.00 0.45
C LYS A 44 -8.76 16.66 0.35
N ILE A 45 -9.20 16.28 -0.85
CA ILE A 45 -9.78 14.98 -1.16
C ILE A 45 -8.82 14.19 -2.06
N ASN A 46 -8.26 13.10 -1.54
CA ASN A 46 -7.36 12.23 -2.28
C ASN A 46 -8.16 11.03 -2.82
N ILE A 47 -8.36 10.98 -4.14
CA ILE A 47 -9.03 9.88 -4.84
C ILE A 47 -7.99 8.82 -5.17
N LEU A 48 -8.22 7.60 -4.71
CA LEU A 48 -7.36 6.44 -4.97
C LEU A 48 -8.16 5.43 -5.80
N VAL A 49 -7.75 5.22 -7.05
CA VAL A 49 -8.42 4.30 -7.96
C VAL A 49 -7.62 3.00 -7.98
N LEU A 50 -8.22 1.94 -7.46
CA LEU A 50 -7.58 0.64 -7.38
C LEU A 50 -8.06 -0.28 -8.49
N HIS A 51 -7.13 -0.90 -9.17
CA HIS A 51 -7.35 -1.96 -10.14
C HIS A 51 -7.01 -3.30 -9.49
N THR A 52 -7.95 -4.24 -9.55
CA THR A 52 -7.71 -5.59 -9.06
C THR A 52 -6.69 -6.28 -9.98
N PRO A 53 -5.59 -6.85 -9.44
CA PRO A 53 -4.63 -7.59 -10.25
C PRO A 53 -5.30 -8.70 -11.08
N ASP A 54 -4.79 -8.94 -12.29
CA ASP A 54 -5.34 -9.86 -13.28
C ASP A 54 -6.78 -9.58 -13.77
N LEU A 55 -7.44 -8.52 -13.30
CA LEU A 55 -8.72 -8.06 -13.84
C LEU A 55 -8.56 -6.92 -14.84
N PRO A 56 -9.50 -6.76 -15.78
CA PRO A 56 -9.49 -5.63 -16.70
C PRO A 56 -9.51 -4.29 -15.98
N VAL A 57 -8.75 -3.33 -16.50
CA VAL A 57 -8.85 -1.92 -16.12
C VAL A 57 -10.04 -1.31 -16.85
N VAL A 58 -11.04 -0.86 -16.09
CA VAL A 58 -12.31 -0.32 -16.62
C VAL A 58 -12.35 1.20 -16.53
N GLU A 59 -11.87 1.80 -15.45
CA GLU A 59 -11.83 3.26 -15.26
C GLU A 59 -10.56 3.69 -14.54
N ARG A 60 -9.91 4.73 -15.07
CA ARG A 60 -8.76 5.40 -14.47
C ARG A 60 -9.10 6.81 -13.99
N CYS A 61 -8.21 7.42 -13.22
CA CYS A 61 -8.22 8.86 -12.99
C CYS A 61 -8.39 9.64 -14.30
N GLY A 62 -9.24 10.67 -14.28
CA GLY A 62 -9.55 11.46 -15.48
C GLY A 62 -10.46 10.77 -16.51
N GLU A 63 -10.99 9.58 -16.24
CA GLU A 63 -11.88 8.87 -17.17
C GLU A 63 -13.31 8.70 -16.64
N LYS A 64 -14.27 8.57 -17.58
CA LYS A 64 -15.67 8.13 -17.35
C LYS A 64 -16.35 8.74 -16.11
N SER A 65 -16.59 7.95 -15.07
CA SER A 65 -17.28 8.42 -13.86
C SER A 65 -16.33 9.11 -12.88
N ILE A 66 -15.04 8.82 -12.95
CA ILE A 66 -14.01 9.38 -12.08
C ILE A 66 -13.79 10.85 -12.43
N ILE A 67 -13.72 11.22 -13.71
CA ILE A 67 -13.68 12.64 -14.10
C ILE A 67 -14.94 13.41 -13.67
N HIS A 68 -16.10 12.76 -13.61
CA HIS A 68 -17.30 13.40 -13.09
C HIS A 68 -17.18 13.69 -11.58
N LEU A 69 -16.65 12.74 -10.80
CA LEU A 69 -16.35 12.96 -9.39
C LEU A 69 -15.34 14.10 -9.19
N GLU A 70 -14.26 14.13 -9.98
CA GLU A 70 -13.26 15.19 -9.93
C GLU A 70 -13.87 16.58 -10.17
N HIS A 71 -14.78 16.69 -11.15
CA HIS A 71 -15.51 17.93 -11.39
C HIS A 71 -16.42 18.30 -10.22
N LEU A 72 -17.16 17.35 -9.63
CA LEU A 72 -18.02 17.63 -8.47
C LEU A 72 -17.22 18.12 -7.26
N ILE A 73 -16.05 17.52 -7.01
CA ILE A 73 -15.15 17.93 -5.92
C ILE A 73 -14.62 19.35 -6.18
N ARG A 74 -14.20 19.63 -7.42
CA ARG A 74 -13.74 20.95 -7.85
C ARG A 74 -14.84 22.01 -7.73
N ASP A 75 -16.05 21.70 -8.17
CA ASP A 75 -17.21 22.59 -8.12
C ASP A 75 -17.64 22.86 -6.67
N ALA A 76 -17.47 21.88 -5.79
CA ALA A 76 -17.62 22.04 -4.34
C ALA A 76 -16.49 22.87 -3.69
N GLN A 77 -15.50 23.31 -4.47
CA GLN A 77 -14.35 24.13 -4.06
C GLN A 77 -13.43 23.42 -3.07
N PHE A 78 -13.24 22.11 -3.23
CA PHE A 78 -12.20 21.36 -2.53
C PHE A 78 -10.99 21.14 -3.43
N ASP A 79 -9.79 21.20 -2.84
CA ASP A 79 -8.58 20.70 -3.47
C ASP A 79 -8.64 19.17 -3.57
N TYR A 80 -8.07 18.61 -4.63
CA TYR A 80 -8.06 17.16 -4.83
C TYR A 80 -6.82 16.64 -5.54
N THR A 81 -6.56 15.35 -5.40
CA THR A 81 -5.66 14.58 -6.25
C THR A 81 -6.33 13.26 -6.64
N CYS A 82 -5.94 12.70 -7.78
CA CYS A 82 -6.34 11.36 -8.18
C CYS A 82 -5.09 10.55 -8.53
N ILE A 83 -4.97 9.35 -7.98
CA ILE A 83 -3.84 8.43 -8.21
C ILE A 83 -4.41 7.05 -8.52
N ASP A 84 -4.00 6.47 -9.65
CA ASP A 84 -4.21 5.06 -9.97
C ASP A 84 -3.18 4.22 -9.22
N ASP A 85 -3.62 3.15 -8.56
CA ASP A 85 -2.79 2.08 -7.97
C ASP A 85 -1.57 2.57 -7.16
N PRO A 86 -1.76 3.37 -6.09
CA PRO A 86 -0.64 3.76 -5.23
C PRO A 86 0.07 2.52 -4.67
N ASP A 87 1.41 2.53 -4.70
CA ASP A 87 2.27 1.38 -4.39
C ASP A 87 1.90 0.68 -3.08
N GLU A 88 1.55 1.44 -2.05
CA GLU A 88 1.19 0.91 -0.73
C GLU A 88 -0.10 0.12 -0.75
N LEU A 89 -1.11 0.56 -1.51
CA LEU A 89 -2.37 -0.17 -1.63
C LEU A 89 -2.27 -1.31 -2.63
N LEU A 90 -1.48 -1.15 -3.70
CA LEU A 90 -1.19 -2.24 -4.63
C LEU A 90 -0.54 -3.42 -3.89
N LEU A 91 0.39 -3.15 -2.96
CA LEU A 91 0.97 -4.18 -2.11
C LEU A 91 -0.07 -4.94 -1.30
N ILE A 92 -1.09 -4.27 -0.75
CA ILE A 92 -2.18 -4.91 -0.02
C ILE A 92 -3.05 -5.75 -0.97
N MET A 93 -3.36 -5.23 -2.15
CA MET A 93 -4.16 -5.92 -3.17
C MET A 93 -3.51 -7.21 -3.69
N CYS A 94 -2.18 -7.30 -3.64
CA CYS A 94 -1.43 -8.48 -4.07
C CYS A 94 -1.51 -9.67 -3.11
N GLY A 95 -2.14 -9.53 -1.93
CA GLY A 95 -2.21 -10.57 -0.90
C GLY A 95 -2.74 -11.92 -1.40
N ASP A 96 -3.71 -11.91 -2.32
CA ASP A 96 -4.33 -13.12 -2.88
C ASP A 96 -3.77 -13.52 -4.27
N SER A 97 -3.08 -12.59 -4.95
CA SER A 97 -2.60 -12.76 -6.34
C SER A 97 -1.13 -12.38 -6.50
N TRP A 98 -0.24 -12.98 -5.70
CA TRP A 98 1.21 -12.71 -5.73
C TRP A 98 1.91 -12.96 -7.08
N GLY A 99 1.27 -13.75 -7.95
CA GLY A 99 1.78 -14.08 -9.30
C GLY A 99 1.38 -13.08 -10.38
N ALA A 100 0.48 -12.14 -10.08
CA ALA A 100 0.03 -11.13 -11.04
C ALA A 100 1.19 -10.21 -11.45
N ARG A 101 1.20 -9.76 -12.71
CA ARG A 101 2.27 -8.92 -13.25
C ARG A 101 2.38 -7.59 -12.50
N GLU A 102 1.25 -7.01 -12.14
CA GLU A 102 1.12 -5.78 -11.37
C GLU A 102 1.78 -5.91 -9.99
N CYS A 103 1.83 -7.13 -9.44
CA CYS A 103 2.40 -7.42 -8.12
C CYS A 103 3.93 -7.57 -8.10
N GLU A 104 4.61 -7.58 -9.24
CA GLU A 104 6.08 -7.66 -9.26
C GLU A 104 6.72 -6.39 -8.66
N VAL A 105 6.08 -5.23 -8.84
CA VAL A 105 6.53 -3.96 -8.23
C VAL A 105 6.43 -4.03 -6.71
N ALA A 106 5.29 -4.49 -6.19
CA ALA A 106 5.07 -4.71 -4.77
C ALA A 106 6.07 -5.70 -4.16
N ARG A 107 6.39 -6.79 -4.87
CA ARG A 107 7.43 -7.75 -4.48
C ARG A 107 8.81 -7.11 -4.41
N THR A 108 9.14 -6.26 -5.38
CA THR A 108 10.43 -5.57 -5.41
C THR A 108 10.55 -4.58 -4.25
N ALA A 109 9.50 -3.84 -3.93
CA ALA A 109 9.46 -2.94 -2.78
C ALA A 109 9.64 -3.70 -1.45
N LEU A 110 8.93 -4.82 -1.26
CA LEU A 110 9.08 -5.67 -0.09
C LEU A 110 10.49 -6.24 0.06
N ARG A 111 11.10 -6.72 -1.03
CA ARG A 111 12.47 -7.25 -1.00
C ARG A 111 13.46 -6.20 -0.50
N ARG A 112 13.40 -4.99 -1.06
CA ARG A 112 14.25 -3.87 -0.61
C ARG A 112 14.04 -3.52 0.86
N ALA A 113 12.80 -3.51 1.32
CA ALA A 113 12.48 -3.24 2.73
C ALA A 113 13.00 -4.35 3.67
N TRP A 114 12.95 -5.61 3.24
CA TRP A 114 13.54 -6.74 3.97
C TRP A 114 15.07 -6.66 4.00
N ASP A 115 15.71 -6.38 2.86
CA ASP A 115 17.16 -6.27 2.75
C ASP A 115 17.71 -5.16 3.68
N LEU A 116 17.04 -4.00 3.72
CA LEU A 116 17.41 -2.92 4.64
C LEU A 116 17.27 -3.31 6.12
N LYS A 117 16.29 -4.14 6.48
CA LYS A 117 16.14 -4.66 7.85
C LYS A 117 17.15 -5.75 8.20
N VAL A 118 17.54 -6.59 7.25
CA VAL A 118 18.55 -7.64 7.43
C VAL A 118 19.94 -7.02 7.63
N LEU A 119 20.28 -6.00 6.87
CA LEU A 119 21.54 -5.27 7.01
C LEU A 119 21.64 -4.51 8.35
N GLY A 120 20.51 -4.15 8.95
CA GLY A 120 20.45 -3.54 10.29
C GLY A 120 20.65 -4.51 11.46
N LYS A 121 20.78 -5.83 11.22
CA LYS A 121 20.78 -6.86 12.28
C LYS A 121 21.96 -7.84 12.23
N SER A 122 23.05 -7.54 11.51
CA SER A 122 24.25 -8.38 11.52
C SER A 122 25.33 -7.79 12.43
N ASN A 123 25.30 -8.18 13.70
CA ASN A 123 26.46 -8.16 14.60
C ASN A 123 26.43 -9.44 15.44
N ALA A 124 26.54 -10.60 14.79
CA ALA A 124 26.78 -11.86 15.47
C ALA A 124 28.29 -12.09 15.54
N ASN A 125 28.85 -12.02 16.74
CA ASN A 125 30.28 -12.01 17.01
C ASN A 125 30.86 -13.44 16.92
N TYR A 126 31.48 -13.77 15.79
CA TYR A 126 31.95 -15.13 15.44
C TYR A 126 33.07 -15.70 16.34
N TYR A 127 33.71 -14.87 17.16
CA TYR A 127 34.85 -15.27 18.01
C TYR A 127 34.49 -16.21 19.18
N SER A 128 33.21 -16.29 19.57
CA SER A 128 32.75 -17.15 20.68
C SER A 128 32.72 -18.65 20.30
N LEU A 129 32.35 -18.97 19.05
CA LEU A 129 32.23 -20.36 18.59
C LEU A 129 33.60 -21.03 18.34
N SER A 130 34.59 -20.26 17.90
CA SER A 130 35.96 -20.76 17.68
C SER A 130 36.67 -21.18 18.98
N LEU A 131 36.41 -20.51 20.10
CA LEU A 131 37.01 -20.84 21.40
C LEU A 131 36.43 -22.11 22.01
N LEU A 132 35.14 -22.38 21.81
CA LEU A 132 34.49 -23.62 22.24
C LEU A 132 35.02 -24.85 21.49
N LEU A 133 35.27 -24.75 20.18
CA LEU A 133 35.84 -25.85 19.39
C LEU A 133 37.28 -26.20 19.77
N LEU A 134 38.08 -25.21 20.16
CA LEU A 134 39.45 -25.45 20.66
C LEU A 134 39.44 -26.11 22.05
N PHE A 135 38.46 -25.80 22.90
CA PHE A 135 38.29 -26.48 24.19
C PHE A 135 37.93 -27.96 24.02
N PHE A 136 37.00 -28.29 23.12
CA PHE A 136 36.60 -29.69 22.91
C PHE A 136 37.69 -30.54 22.26
N THR A 137 38.50 -29.98 21.36
CA THR A 137 39.62 -30.71 20.75
C THR A 137 40.78 -30.92 21.72
N GLY A 138 41.04 -29.95 22.62
CA GLY A 138 42.06 -30.08 23.68
C GLY A 138 41.71 -31.14 24.73
N ILE A 139 40.47 -31.16 25.22
CA ILE A 139 40.01 -32.13 26.23
C ILE A 139 40.05 -33.57 25.67
N PHE A 140 39.70 -33.76 24.40
CA PHE A 140 39.71 -35.09 23.79
C PHE A 140 41.12 -35.64 23.58
N CYS A 141 42.12 -34.76 23.35
CA CYS A 141 43.51 -35.17 23.20
C CYS A 141 44.14 -35.63 24.52
N GLN A 142 43.78 -35.01 25.65
CA GLN A 142 44.30 -35.39 26.97
C GLN A 142 43.77 -36.75 27.47
N MET A 143 42.57 -37.15 27.03
CA MET A 143 41.92 -38.42 27.41
C MET A 143 42.47 -39.64 26.64
N LEU A 144 43.21 -39.45 25.54
CA LEU A 144 43.78 -40.53 24.72
C LEU A 144 45.25 -40.85 25.07
N SER A 145 45.83 -40.14 26.04
CA SER A 145 47.25 -40.28 26.44
C SER A 145 47.46 -40.84 27.87
N ASN A 146 46.43 -41.43 28.49
CA ASN A 146 46.56 -42.17 29.77
C ASN A 146 45.91 -43.54 29.66
#